data_AF-A0A661APN7-F1
#
_entry.id   AF-A0A661APN7-F1
#
_cell.length_a   1.000
_cell.length_b   1.000
_cell.length_c   1.000
_cell.angle_alpha   90.00
_cell.angle_beta   90.00
_cell.angle_gamma   90.00
#
_symmetry.space_group_name_H-M   'P 1'
#
loop_
_entity.id
_entity.type
_entity.pdbx_description
1 polymer ?
#
loop_
_entity_poly.entity_id
_entity_poly.type
_entity_poly.pdbx_seq_one_letter_code
_entity_poly.pdbx_strand_id
1 'polypeptide(L)' 'MELKLVPVKKPDDVNVIIGQAHFIKTVEDIHEAMVNSVPGIKFGLAFCESSGPRLVRSTGT' A
#
# COMPACT_ATOMS: atom_id res chain seq x y z
N MET A 1 -18.50 -18.22 -7.16
CA MET A 1 -18.05 -16.82 -7.18
C MET A 1 -19.03 -16.01 -6.36
N GLU A 2 -18.55 -15.18 -5.44
CA GLU A 2 -19.37 -14.35 -4.54
C GLU A 2 -18.90 -12.90 -4.68
N LEU A 3 -19.83 -11.96 -4.86
CA LEU A 3 -19.52 -10.53 -4.90
C LEU A 3 -19.64 -9.94 -3.50
N LYS A 4 -18.64 -9.14 -3.09
CA LYS A 4 -18.60 -8.48 -1.78
C LYS A 4 -18.37 -6.99 -1.96
N LEU A 5 -19.14 -6.18 -1.25
CA LEU A 5 -18.89 -4.75 -1.10
C LEU A 5 -17.96 -4.53 0.08
N VAL A 6 -16.75 -4.01 -0.17
CA VAL A 6 -15.77 -3.71 0.87
C VAL A 6 -15.54 -2.19 0.92
N PRO A 7 -16.05 -1.48 1.95
CA PRO A 7 -15.85 -0.05 2.07
C PRO A 7 -14.42 0.28 2.50
N VAL A 8 -13.81 1.26 1.82
CA VAL A 8 -12.47 1.78 2.19
C VAL A 8 -12.65 2.81 3.29
N LYS A 9 -12.22 2.47 4.51
CA LYS A 9 -12.26 3.39 5.66
C LYS A 9 -10.98 4.23 5.69
N LYS A 10 -11.15 5.54 5.68
CA LYS A 10 -10.06 6.51 5.80
C LYS A 10 -10.56 7.76 6.54
N PRO A 11 -9.67 8.53 7.20
CA PRO A 11 -9.96 9.91 7.58
C PRO A 11 -10.39 10.77 6.37
N ASP A 12 -11.14 11.83 6.61
CA ASP A 12 -11.67 12.70 5.55
C ASP A 12 -10.55 13.43 4.78
N ASP A 13 -9.47 13.79 5.48
CA ASP A 13 -8.36 14.60 5.03
C ASP A 13 -7.22 13.82 4.32
N VAL A 14 -7.34 12.49 4.20
CA VAL A 14 -6.33 11.68 3.50
C VAL A 14 -6.81 11.20 2.13
N ASN A 15 -5.86 11.03 1.20
CA ASN A 15 -6.12 10.40 -0.10
C ASN A 15 -5.72 8.92 -0.07
N VAL A 16 -6.39 8.09 -0.86
CA VAL A 16 -6.10 6.64 -0.96
C VAL A 16 -5.91 6.26 -2.42
N ILE A 17 -4.87 5.49 -2.70
CA ILE A 17 -4.58 4.87 -4.00
C ILE A 17 -4.62 3.35 -3.79
N ILE A 18 -5.40 2.65 -4.61
CA ILE A 18 -5.48 1.18 -4.60
C ILE A 18 -4.98 0.68 -5.95
N GLY A 19 -4.03 -0.26 -5.91
CA GLY A 19 -3.43 -0.85 -7.10
C GLY A 19 -3.12 -2.33 -6.91
N GLN A 20 -2.72 -2.97 -8.01
CA GLN A 20 -2.26 -4.34 -8.03
C GLN A 20 -0.76 -4.36 -8.36
N ALA A 21 0.01 -5.10 -7.59
CA ALA A 21 1.43 -5.31 -7.81
C ALA A 21 1.79 -6.79 -7.60
N HIS A 22 3.06 -7.11 -7.83
CA HIS A 22 3.62 -8.43 -7.58
C HIS A 22 5.09 -8.27 -7.12
N PHE A 23 5.63 -9.31 -6.50
CA PHE A 23 6.99 -9.36 -5.95
C PHE A 23 7.21 -8.49 -4.69
N ILE A 24 7.93 -9.06 -3.71
CA ILE A 24 8.08 -8.49 -2.35
C ILE A 24 8.76 -7.11 -2.35
N LYS A 25 9.60 -6.85 -3.37
CA LYS A 25 10.32 -5.59 -3.52
C LYS A 25 9.40 -4.37 -3.76
N THR A 26 8.12 -4.61 -4.12
CA THR A 26 7.08 -3.57 -4.22
C THR A 26 7.05 -2.64 -3.01
N VAL A 27 7.26 -3.19 -1.80
CA VAL A 27 7.20 -2.40 -0.55
C VAL A 27 8.31 -1.36 -0.50
N GLU A 28 9.55 -1.76 -0.81
CA GLU A 28 10.72 -0.87 -0.82
C GLU A 28 10.65 0.11 -2.00
N ASP A 29 10.35 -0.40 -3.20
CA ASP A 29 10.37 0.42 -4.42
C ASP A 29 9.31 1.53 -4.38
N ILE A 30 8.10 1.25 -3.86
CA ILE A 30 7.08 2.30 -3.70
C ILE A 30 7.45 3.24 -2.56
N HIS A 31 8.02 2.75 -1.46
CA HIS A 31 8.47 3.63 -0.38
C HIS A 31 9.51 4.63 -0.89
N GLU A 32 10.53 4.15 -1.59
CA GLU A 32 11.58 4.97 -2.20
C GLU A 32 10.99 5.95 -3.22
N ALA A 33 10.08 5.50 -4.08
CA ALA A 33 9.42 6.39 -5.04
C ALA A 33 8.67 7.53 -4.33
N MET A 34 7.98 7.25 -3.23
CA MET A 34 7.23 8.26 -2.48
C MET A 34 8.15 9.30 -1.81
N VAL A 35 9.15 8.86 -1.04
CA VAL A 35 10.06 9.78 -0.33
C VAL A 35 10.93 10.60 -1.28
N ASN A 36 11.27 10.05 -2.45
CA ASN A 36 12.02 10.78 -3.48
C ASN A 36 11.15 11.73 -4.31
N SER A 37 9.83 11.55 -4.31
CA SER A 37 8.91 12.42 -5.07
C SER A 37 8.56 13.71 -4.32
N VAL A 38 8.40 13.66 -3.01
CA VAL A 38 8.02 14.82 -2.18
C VAL A 38 8.81 14.82 -0.86
N PRO A 39 9.68 15.83 -0.62
CA PRO A 39 10.41 15.94 0.64
C PRO A 39 9.45 16.02 1.84
N GLY A 40 9.65 15.15 2.84
CA GLY A 40 8.84 15.14 4.06
C GLY A 40 7.41 14.62 3.89
N ILE A 41 7.11 13.91 2.80
CA ILE A 41 5.80 13.28 2.58
C ILE A 41 5.38 12.43 3.78
N LYS A 42 4.06 12.39 4.04
CA LYS A 42 3.43 11.48 5.00
C LYS A 42 2.54 10.52 4.24
N PHE A 43 2.82 9.23 4.39
CA PHE A 43 2.04 8.18 3.73
C PHE A 43 2.17 6.85 4.50
N GLY A 44 1.21 5.97 4.26
CA GLY A 44 1.28 4.56 4.61
C GLY A 44 1.07 3.71 3.37
N LEU A 45 1.82 2.62 3.28
CA LEU A 45 1.69 1.60 2.24
C LEU A 45 1.44 0.24 2.90
N ALA A 46 0.49 -0.51 2.35
CA ALA A 46 0.28 -1.92 2.67
C ALA A 46 0.24 -2.75 1.39
N PHE A 47 0.93 -3.90 1.39
CA PHE A 47 1.04 -4.82 0.26
C PHE A 47 0.73 -6.24 0.72
N CYS A 48 -0.23 -6.89 0.05
CA CYS A 48 -0.62 -8.26 0.33
C CYS A 48 0.30 -9.25 -0.40
N GLU A 49 1.24 -9.86 0.33
CA GLU A 49 2.04 -10.96 -0.20
C GLU A 49 1.12 -12.13 -0.58
N SER A 50 1.12 -12.54 -1.85
CA SER A 50 0.16 -13.52 -2.36
C SER A 50 0.62 -14.99 -2.21
N SER A 51 1.87 -15.21 -1.78
CA SER A 51 2.48 -16.53 -1.68
C SER A 51 3.33 -16.66 -0.40
N GLY A 52 3.85 -17.86 -0.14
CA GLY A 52 4.70 -18.12 1.01
C GLY A 52 4.01 -17.78 2.34
N PRO A 53 4.64 -16.96 3.21
CA PRO A 53 4.05 -16.49 4.47
C PRO A 53 2.72 -15.75 4.34
N ARG A 54 2.41 -15.17 3.16
CA ARG A 54 1.15 -14.48 2.87
C ARG A 54 0.82 -13.35 3.85
N LEU A 55 1.83 -12.56 4.20
CA LEU A 55 1.69 -11.46 5.14
C LEU A 55 1.27 -10.17 4.44
N VAL A 56 0.53 -9.32 5.16
CA VAL A 56 0.39 -7.91 4.78
C VAL A 56 1.68 -7.20 5.20
N ARG A 57 2.49 -6.83 4.22
CA ARG A 57 3.71 -6.05 4.40
C ARG A 57 3.35 -4.58 4.44
N SER A 58 4.03 -3.80 5.27
CA SER A 58 3.74 -2.38 5.39
C SER A 58 4.99 -1.55 5.59
N THR A 59 4.90 -0.27 5.19
CA THR A 59 5.93 0.74 5.36
C THR A 59 5.29 2.14 5.29
N GLY A 60 6.01 3.19 5.68
CA GLY A 60 5.50 4.56 5.70
C GLY A 60 6.45 5.52 6.38
N THR A 61 6.02 6.77 6.55
CA THR A 61 6.80 7.89 7.12
C THR A 61 5.95 8.79 8.01
#